data_AF-A0AAD1UC96-F1
#
_entry.id   AF-A0AAD1UC96-F1
#
_cell.length_a   1.000
_cell.length_b   1.000
_cell.length_c   1.000
_cell.angle_alpha   90.00
_cell.angle_beta   90.00
_cell.angle_gamma   90.00
#
_symmetry.space_group_name_H-M   'P 1'
#
loop_
_entity.id
_entity.type
_entity.pdbx_description
1 polymer ?
#
loop_
_entity_poly.entity_id
_entity_poly.type
_entity_poly.pdbx_seq_one_letter_code
_entity_poly.pdbx_strand_id
1 'polypeptide(L)'
;MVKLGKEIKGRVKKETEHKRVIVKILNQEKTMEELEKEQAILKMKRETLKKKQVEEEKMAHFNRMKILTHWRRIMRVAKTEQLKKDIQVYQQNHDREVDAKDAILQMLDRDLEEADEQYQMALRNHKIRIDQLIDIQNSRLTGLHEEFERDLNILKSEFEQERGDINKGHEMEKRELEDMISTIEEEENAKLAKLKKDFVELRQETKNGKDEELEGMKHELIKKIDLLDQDFEIQFSNYVSETDNKSNDYTEKLRTNDKDFEELTEITRETARLKEIIMNWTLKKQQNSKECSDRNNKLMKEKVQILKHYHELKRKMTLFREDESRRLTNLTKNSKACMDTLKGYQKLAERILTTAELCRKLETEREKVLPFYESDSDTLEEEGKVGSIEGVHKDVYNEFKQLDQFYKRYNKVLLDKIAIEKQKGSLDKENMFFKSLLKQYLDGVSVNNDVMNASNPLLVVNNKVNLNRPPVQKLDENSSNPRAVGNIMELNMEITNINKHTG
;
A
#
# COMPACT_ATOMS: atom_id res chain seq x y z
N MET A 1 4.11 -60.92 -42.42
CA MET A 1 5.32 -60.31 -43.01
C MET A 1 6.54 -60.96 -42.36
N VAL A 2 7.66 -61.04 -43.09
CA VAL A 2 8.95 -61.73 -42.78
C VAL A 2 9.05 -63.20 -43.22
N LYS A 3 9.56 -63.37 -44.44
CA LYS A 3 10.33 -64.53 -44.96
C LYS A 3 11.76 -64.45 -44.42
N LEU A 4 12.42 -65.60 -44.19
CA LEU A 4 13.88 -65.90 -44.31
C LEU A 4 14.12 -67.23 -43.59
N GLY A 5 14.88 -68.23 -44.04
CA GLY A 5 15.79 -68.52 -45.17
C GLY A 5 16.23 -70.00 -44.97
N LYS A 6 17.02 -70.72 -45.77
CA LYS A 6 17.82 -70.55 -46.99
C LYS A 6 18.09 -71.99 -47.50
N GLU A 7 18.12 -72.19 -48.81
CA GLU A 7 18.58 -73.43 -49.45
C GLU A 7 20.11 -73.56 -49.34
N ILE A 8 20.60 -74.78 -49.06
CA ILE A 8 22.00 -75.16 -49.27
C ILE A 8 22.04 -76.21 -50.39
N LYS A 9 22.41 -75.73 -51.59
CA LYS A 9 22.77 -76.55 -52.76
C LYS A 9 24.12 -77.22 -52.51
N GLY A 10 24.12 -78.53 -52.26
CA GLY A 10 25.29 -79.39 -52.33
C GLY A 10 25.28 -80.21 -53.62
N ARG A 11 26.19 -79.89 -54.54
CA ARG A 11 26.42 -80.56 -55.84
C ARG A 11 27.48 -81.64 -55.62
N VAL A 12 27.14 -82.93 -55.79
CA VAL A 12 28.14 -84.01 -55.87
C VAL A 12 27.89 -84.91 -57.08
N LYS A 13 28.92 -84.90 -57.94
CA LYS A 13 29.33 -85.70 -59.10
C LYS A 13 28.49 -86.89 -59.58
N LYS A 14 28.20 -86.83 -60.89
CA LYS A 14 28.05 -87.97 -61.80
C LYS A 14 29.35 -88.80 -61.78
N GLU A 15 29.24 -90.07 -61.42
CA GLU A 15 30.25 -91.09 -61.75
C GLU A 15 29.58 -92.27 -62.45
N THR A 16 29.94 -92.40 -63.73
CA THR A 16 30.08 -93.63 -64.52
C THR A 16 28.85 -94.50 -64.79
N GLU A 17 28.44 -94.43 -66.06
CA GLU A 17 27.43 -95.23 -66.78
C GLU A 17 27.77 -96.72 -66.95
N HIS A 18 28.76 -97.28 -66.25
CA HIS A 18 29.20 -98.68 -66.46
C HIS A 18 28.62 -99.73 -65.49
N LYS A 19 27.61 -99.41 -64.68
CA LYS A 19 26.93 -100.40 -63.80
C LYS A 19 25.41 -100.55 -64.01
N ARG A 20 24.81 -99.84 -64.97
CA ARG A 20 23.37 -99.97 -65.28
C ARG A 20 23.04 -100.95 -66.41
N VAL A 21 24.05 -101.46 -67.13
CA VAL A 21 23.86 -102.46 -68.20
C VAL A 21 23.86 -103.91 -67.66
N ILE A 22 24.27 -104.15 -66.41
CA ILE A 22 24.31 -105.50 -65.81
C ILE A 22 23.08 -105.84 -64.94
N VAL A 23 22.17 -104.88 -64.71
CA VAL A 23 20.94 -105.13 -63.90
C VAL A 23 19.69 -105.40 -64.77
N LYS A 24 19.83 -105.42 -66.10
CA LYS A 24 18.73 -105.78 -67.03
C LYS A 24 18.92 -107.13 -67.73
N ILE A 25 19.98 -107.89 -67.43
CA ILE A 25 20.20 -109.24 -67.96
C ILE A 25 20.59 -110.15 -66.78
N LEU A 26 19.61 -110.48 -65.93
CA LEU A 26 19.59 -111.59 -64.95
C LEU A 26 18.31 -111.47 -64.09
N ASN A 27 17.16 -111.59 -64.74
CA ASN A 27 15.86 -111.88 -64.11
C ASN A 27 14.92 -112.48 -65.17
N GLN A 28 15.42 -113.48 -65.89
CA GLN A 28 14.58 -114.57 -66.38
C GLN A 28 14.97 -115.75 -65.50
N GLU A 29 13.96 -116.37 -64.87
CA GLU A 29 14.04 -117.51 -63.94
C GLU A 29 14.33 -117.20 -62.46
N LYS A 30 13.57 -116.27 -61.87
CA LYS A 30 13.05 -116.51 -60.51
C LYS A 30 11.63 -117.06 -60.67
N THR A 31 11.30 -118.15 -59.99
CA THR A 31 9.92 -118.64 -59.94
C THR A 31 9.03 -117.53 -59.38
N MET A 32 7.84 -117.35 -59.97
CA MET A 32 6.85 -116.37 -59.50
C MET A 32 6.66 -116.40 -57.98
N GLU A 33 6.75 -117.59 -57.37
CA GLU A 33 6.58 -117.80 -55.93
C GLU A 33 7.65 -117.15 -55.04
N GLU A 34 8.92 -117.08 -55.44
CA GLU A 34 9.96 -116.47 -54.60
C GLU A 34 9.90 -114.94 -54.61
N LEU A 35 9.56 -114.36 -55.76
CA LEU A 35 9.28 -112.93 -55.89
C LEU A 35 8.02 -112.56 -55.09
N GLU A 36 6.99 -113.40 -55.12
CA GLU A 36 5.76 -113.22 -54.34
C GLU A 36 6.00 -113.33 -52.83
N LYS A 37 6.82 -114.27 -52.37
CA LYS A 37 7.21 -114.39 -50.95
C LYS A 37 8.02 -113.18 -50.48
N GLU A 38 8.97 -112.69 -51.29
CA GLU A 38 9.76 -111.50 -50.98
C GLU A 38 8.88 -110.23 -50.99
N GLN A 39 7.97 -110.11 -51.95
CA GLN A 39 6.96 -109.04 -51.99
C GLN A 39 5.99 -109.11 -50.81
N ALA A 40 5.58 -110.31 -50.36
CA ALA A 40 4.74 -110.50 -49.18
C ALA A 40 5.48 -110.09 -47.90
N ILE A 41 6.76 -110.47 -47.74
CA ILE A 41 7.60 -110.04 -46.61
C ILE A 41 7.79 -108.52 -46.62
N LEU A 42 8.04 -107.91 -47.79
CA LEU A 42 8.15 -106.46 -47.94
C LEU A 42 6.82 -105.74 -47.65
N LYS A 43 5.69 -106.32 -48.05
CA LYS A 43 4.35 -105.80 -47.76
C LYS A 43 4.04 -105.87 -46.26
N MET A 44 4.36 -107.00 -45.60
CA MET A 44 4.25 -107.15 -44.14
C MET A 44 5.18 -106.18 -43.38
N LYS A 45 6.42 -105.97 -43.84
CA LYS A 45 7.33 -104.95 -43.29
C LYS A 45 6.79 -103.53 -43.51
N ARG A 46 6.22 -103.24 -44.68
CA ARG A 46 5.61 -101.93 -44.97
C ARG A 46 4.37 -101.68 -44.11
N GLU A 47 3.54 -102.68 -43.90
CA GLU A 47 2.35 -102.59 -43.05
C GLU A 47 2.73 -102.42 -41.57
N THR A 48 3.75 -103.13 -41.08
CA THR A 48 4.27 -102.93 -39.71
C THR A 48 4.92 -101.57 -39.53
N LEU A 49 5.69 -101.07 -40.51
CA LEU A 49 6.22 -99.71 -40.49
C LEU A 49 5.12 -98.65 -40.53
N LYS A 50 4.06 -98.85 -41.34
CA LYS A 50 2.91 -97.95 -41.40
C LYS A 50 2.12 -97.94 -40.07
N LYS A 51 1.97 -99.10 -39.41
CA LYS A 51 1.39 -99.18 -38.06
C LYS A 51 2.24 -98.41 -37.04
N LYS A 52 3.56 -98.62 -37.04
CA LYS A 52 4.49 -97.86 -36.18
C LYS A 52 4.44 -96.35 -36.46
N GLN A 53 4.35 -95.93 -37.72
CA GLN A 53 4.22 -94.53 -38.09
C GLN A 53 2.92 -93.93 -37.54
N VAL A 54 1.77 -94.61 -37.69
CA VAL A 54 0.48 -94.14 -37.16
C VAL A 54 0.49 -94.11 -35.63
N GLU A 55 1.12 -95.08 -34.98
CA GLU A 55 1.32 -95.08 -33.53
C GLU A 55 2.21 -93.91 -33.09
N GLU A 56 3.30 -93.65 -33.80
CA GLU A 56 4.19 -92.52 -33.55
C GLU A 56 3.48 -91.17 -33.76
N GLU A 57 2.67 -91.03 -34.82
CA GLU A 57 1.85 -89.83 -35.07
C GLU A 57 0.83 -89.60 -33.95
N LYS A 58 0.16 -90.67 -33.47
CA LYS A 58 -0.75 -90.60 -32.32
C LYS A 58 -0.01 -90.21 -31.04
N MET A 59 1.16 -90.80 -30.79
CA MET A 59 1.98 -90.48 -29.62
C MET A 59 2.53 -89.05 -29.69
N ALA A 60 2.95 -88.58 -30.86
CA ALA A 60 3.39 -87.21 -31.08
C ALA A 60 2.24 -86.21 -30.87
N HIS A 61 1.03 -86.52 -31.36
CA HIS A 61 -0.16 -85.70 -31.12
C HIS A 61 -0.53 -85.66 -29.63
N PHE A 62 -0.55 -86.82 -28.96
CA PHE A 62 -0.82 -86.91 -27.53
C PHE A 62 0.22 -86.13 -26.71
N ASN A 63 1.50 -86.29 -27.02
CA ASN A 63 2.59 -85.54 -26.39
C ASN A 63 2.46 -84.03 -26.64
N ARG A 64 2.10 -83.61 -27.85
CA ARG A 64 1.83 -82.20 -28.16
C ARG A 64 0.68 -81.63 -27.32
N MET A 65 -0.42 -82.37 -27.18
CA MET A 65 -1.57 -81.96 -26.35
C MET A 65 -1.19 -81.88 -24.86
N LYS A 66 -0.39 -82.83 -24.38
CA LYS A 66 0.13 -82.84 -23.00
C LYS A 66 1.04 -81.64 -22.74
N ILE A 67 1.96 -81.36 -23.67
CA ILE A 67 2.85 -80.19 -23.63
C ILE A 67 2.03 -78.89 -23.65
N LEU A 68 1.06 -78.74 -24.56
CA LEU A 68 0.20 -77.55 -24.62
C LEU A 68 -0.61 -77.36 -23.35
N THR A 69 -1.16 -78.43 -22.77
CA THR A 69 -1.90 -78.37 -21.51
C THR A 69 -0.99 -77.90 -20.37
N HIS A 70 0.23 -78.42 -20.31
CA HIS A 70 1.21 -78.04 -19.32
C HIS A 70 1.65 -76.57 -19.48
N TRP A 71 1.95 -76.14 -20.71
CA TRP A 71 2.30 -74.74 -21.01
C TRP A 71 1.17 -73.77 -20.72
N ARG A 72 -0.09 -74.10 -21.04
CA ARG A 72 -1.25 -73.27 -20.68
C ARG A 72 -1.37 -73.10 -19.16
N ARG A 73 -1.10 -74.16 -18.40
CA ARG A 73 -1.07 -74.08 -16.93
C ARG A 73 0.04 -73.14 -16.45
N ILE A 74 1.27 -73.30 -16.94
CA ILE A 74 2.41 -72.44 -16.59
C ILE A 74 2.13 -70.97 -16.97
N MET A 75 1.67 -70.72 -18.19
CA MET A 75 1.37 -69.37 -18.68
C MET A 75 0.24 -68.71 -17.90
N ARG A 76 -0.79 -69.47 -17.48
CA ARG A 76 -1.84 -68.93 -16.61
C ARG A 76 -1.28 -68.52 -15.26
N VAL A 77 -0.47 -69.37 -14.62
CA VAL A 77 0.15 -69.04 -13.33
C VAL A 77 1.03 -67.79 -13.47
N ALA A 78 1.91 -67.76 -14.47
CA ALA A 78 2.77 -66.60 -14.73
C ALA A 78 1.95 -65.33 -15.00
N LYS A 79 0.88 -65.41 -15.79
CA LYS A 79 0.01 -64.24 -16.07
C LYS A 79 -0.77 -63.80 -14.84
N THR A 80 -1.26 -64.73 -14.02
CA THR A 80 -1.92 -64.39 -12.76
C THR A 80 -0.98 -63.73 -11.76
N GLU A 81 0.27 -64.19 -11.67
CA GLU A 81 1.28 -63.54 -10.83
C GLU A 81 1.64 -62.14 -11.35
N GLN A 82 1.78 -61.97 -12.67
CA GLN A 82 1.97 -60.66 -13.27
C GLN A 82 0.81 -59.72 -12.94
N LEU A 83 -0.43 -60.14 -13.16
CA LEU A 83 -1.61 -59.32 -12.88
C LEU A 83 -1.73 -58.95 -11.39
N LYS A 84 -1.37 -59.86 -10.48
CA LYS A 84 -1.33 -59.56 -9.04
C LYS A 84 -0.30 -58.45 -8.73
N LYS A 85 0.89 -58.52 -9.33
CA LYS A 85 1.91 -57.46 -9.19
C LYS A 85 1.42 -56.14 -9.77
N ASP A 86 0.80 -56.17 -10.96
CA ASP A 86 0.25 -54.97 -11.59
C ASP A 86 -0.84 -54.33 -10.71
N ILE A 87 -1.76 -55.12 -10.16
CA ILE A 87 -2.80 -54.64 -9.21
C ILE A 87 -2.15 -54.01 -7.98
N GLN A 88 -1.11 -54.61 -7.42
CA GLN A 88 -0.40 -54.06 -6.26
C GLN A 88 0.25 -52.70 -6.59
N VAL A 89 0.86 -52.56 -7.76
CA VAL A 89 1.42 -51.28 -8.22
C VAL A 89 0.32 -50.24 -8.42
N TYR A 90 -0.81 -50.61 -9.03
CA TYR A 90 -1.95 -49.70 -9.18
C TYR A 90 -2.53 -49.27 -7.83
N GLN A 91 -2.64 -50.19 -6.87
CA GLN A 91 -3.10 -49.87 -5.53
C GLN A 91 -2.15 -48.88 -4.84
N GLN A 92 -0.84 -49.15 -4.85
CA GLN A 92 0.14 -48.24 -4.26
C GLN A 92 0.14 -46.85 -4.92
N ASN A 93 -0.04 -46.78 -6.24
CA ASN A 93 -0.16 -45.51 -6.94
C ASN A 93 -1.43 -44.78 -6.55
N HIS A 94 -2.55 -45.50 -6.41
CA HIS A 94 -3.81 -44.92 -5.96
C HIS A 94 -3.71 -44.38 -4.53
N ASP A 95 -3.15 -45.16 -3.60
CA ASP A 95 -2.96 -44.75 -2.21
C ASP A 95 -2.11 -43.46 -2.13
N ARG A 96 -1.02 -43.38 -2.90
CA ARG A 96 -0.20 -42.16 -3.00
C ARG A 96 -0.97 -40.97 -3.56
N GLU A 97 -1.84 -41.20 -4.54
CA GLU A 97 -2.68 -40.13 -5.11
C GLU A 97 -3.73 -39.65 -4.12
N VAL A 98 -4.30 -40.57 -3.33
CA VAL A 98 -5.22 -40.25 -2.22
C VAL A 98 -4.49 -39.43 -1.16
N ASP A 99 -3.33 -39.89 -0.68
CA ASP A 99 -2.54 -39.16 0.32
C ASP A 99 -2.17 -37.74 -0.16
N ALA A 100 -1.79 -37.60 -1.43
CA ALA A 100 -1.49 -36.30 -2.02
C ALA A 100 -2.72 -35.39 -2.09
N LYS A 101 -3.89 -35.92 -2.45
CA LYS A 101 -5.14 -35.17 -2.47
C LYS A 101 -5.60 -34.79 -1.07
N ASP A 102 -5.46 -35.68 -0.10
CA ASP A 102 -5.80 -35.41 1.30
C ASP A 102 -4.88 -34.35 1.90
N ALA A 103 -3.59 -34.34 1.58
CA ALA A 103 -2.67 -33.27 1.96
C ALA A 103 -3.09 -31.91 1.35
N ILE A 104 -3.50 -31.90 0.08
CA ILE A 104 -4.02 -30.68 -0.57
C ILE A 104 -5.32 -30.22 0.11
N LEU A 105 -6.25 -31.13 0.43
CA LEU A 105 -7.48 -30.79 1.13
C LEU A 105 -7.20 -30.17 2.50
N GLN A 106 -6.29 -30.75 3.29
CA GLN A 106 -5.89 -30.20 4.59
C GLN A 106 -5.26 -28.80 4.47
N MET A 107 -4.44 -28.57 3.44
CA MET A 107 -3.91 -27.24 3.18
C MET A 107 -5.02 -26.24 2.81
N LEU A 108 -5.96 -26.64 1.94
CA LEU A 108 -7.08 -25.78 1.55
C LEU A 108 -8.03 -25.49 2.71
N ASP A 109 -8.28 -26.45 3.60
CA ASP A 109 -9.08 -26.25 4.80
C ASP A 109 -8.43 -25.22 5.72
N ARG A 110 -7.11 -25.32 5.91
CA ARG A 110 -6.35 -24.31 6.66
C ARG A 110 -6.37 -22.94 6.01
N ASP A 111 -6.19 -22.87 4.69
CA ASP A 111 -6.26 -21.60 3.95
C ASP A 111 -7.66 -20.96 4.07
N LEU A 112 -8.72 -21.78 4.10
CA LEU A 112 -10.09 -21.31 4.35
C LEU A 112 -10.28 -20.77 5.77
N GLU A 113 -9.75 -21.46 6.79
CA GLU A 113 -9.78 -20.98 8.18
C GLU A 113 -9.01 -19.65 8.32
N GLU A 114 -7.80 -19.55 7.76
CA GLU A 114 -7.00 -18.32 7.77
C GLU A 114 -7.71 -17.17 7.04
N ALA A 115 -8.40 -17.45 5.92
CA ALA A 115 -9.19 -16.46 5.20
C ALA A 115 -10.41 -15.99 5.99
N ASP A 116 -11.13 -16.89 6.68
CA ASP A 116 -12.27 -16.50 7.53
C ASP A 116 -11.79 -15.68 8.74
N GLU A 117 -10.70 -16.07 9.40
CA GLU A 117 -10.13 -15.28 10.50
C GLU A 117 -9.74 -13.87 10.05
N GLN A 118 -9.10 -13.74 8.89
CA GLN A 118 -8.78 -12.44 8.29
C GLN A 118 -10.03 -11.63 7.99
N TYR A 119 -11.07 -12.25 7.44
CA TYR A 119 -12.35 -11.59 7.17
C TYR A 119 -13.02 -11.11 8.47
N GLN A 120 -13.10 -11.95 9.49
CA GLN A 120 -13.66 -11.60 10.80
C GLN A 120 -12.88 -10.47 11.47
N MET A 121 -11.55 -10.50 11.40
CA MET A 121 -10.70 -9.43 11.93
C MET A 121 -10.92 -8.11 11.17
N ALA A 122 -10.99 -8.16 9.84
CA ALA A 122 -11.28 -7.00 9.01
C ALA A 122 -12.66 -6.41 9.32
N LEU A 123 -13.69 -7.26 9.51
CA LEU A 123 -15.04 -6.85 9.85
C LEU A 123 -15.10 -6.19 11.24
N ARG A 124 -14.44 -6.77 12.25
CA ARG A 124 -14.35 -6.15 13.58
C ARG A 124 -13.64 -4.79 13.52
N ASN A 125 -12.52 -4.72 12.81
CA ASN A 125 -11.79 -3.47 12.61
C ASN A 125 -12.66 -2.42 11.91
N HIS A 126 -13.34 -2.79 10.82
CA HIS A 126 -14.24 -1.90 10.10
C HIS A 126 -15.37 -1.39 11.00
N LYS A 127 -15.99 -2.25 11.80
CA LYS A 127 -17.01 -1.86 12.78
C LYS A 127 -16.47 -0.85 13.79
N ILE A 128 -15.31 -1.11 14.38
CA ILE A 128 -14.65 -0.17 15.30
C ILE A 128 -14.37 1.18 14.63
N ARG A 129 -13.93 1.17 13.36
CA ARG A 129 -13.69 2.42 12.61
C ARG A 129 -14.97 3.18 12.32
N ILE A 130 -16.07 2.49 12.01
CA ILE A 130 -17.39 3.11 11.86
C ILE A 130 -17.84 3.71 13.18
N ASP A 131 -17.72 2.99 14.29
CA ASP A 131 -18.09 3.50 15.61
C ASP A 131 -17.29 4.76 15.96
N GLN A 132 -15.98 4.77 15.72
CA GLN A 132 -15.13 5.96 15.87
C GLN A 132 -15.58 7.13 15.00
N LEU A 133 -16.01 6.87 13.76
CA LEU A 133 -16.51 7.91 12.85
C LEU A 133 -17.84 8.49 13.36
N ILE A 134 -18.72 7.64 13.87
CA ILE A 134 -19.99 8.05 14.50
C ILE A 134 -19.70 8.92 15.73
N ASP A 135 -18.75 8.53 16.59
CA ASP A 135 -18.38 9.31 17.77
C ASP A 135 -17.85 10.70 17.41
N ILE A 136 -16.98 10.80 16.39
CA ILE A 136 -16.49 12.08 15.88
C ILE A 136 -17.65 12.93 15.36
N GLN A 137 -18.57 12.33 14.61
CA GLN A 137 -19.70 13.04 14.06
C GLN A 137 -20.67 13.52 15.16
N ASN A 138 -20.90 12.70 16.18
CA ASN A 138 -21.71 13.08 17.35
C ASN A 138 -21.05 14.24 18.11
N SER A 139 -19.74 14.16 18.38
CA SER A 139 -19.00 15.25 19.03
C SER A 139 -19.10 16.56 18.24
N ARG A 140 -18.98 16.50 16.91
CA ARG A 140 -19.16 17.67 16.04
C ARG A 140 -20.58 18.23 16.11
N LEU A 141 -21.60 17.37 16.08
CA LEU A 141 -23.00 17.78 16.18
C LEU A 141 -23.30 18.43 17.53
N THR A 142 -22.80 17.85 18.62
CA THR A 142 -22.91 18.44 19.96
C THR A 142 -22.25 19.81 20.03
N GLY A 143 -21.01 19.94 19.53
CA GLY A 143 -20.31 21.23 19.49
C GLY A 143 -21.06 22.30 18.68
N LEU A 144 -21.61 21.93 17.51
CA LEU A 144 -22.41 22.84 16.69
C LEU A 144 -23.72 23.24 17.38
N HIS A 145 -24.36 22.30 18.08
CA HIS A 145 -25.58 22.59 18.84
C HIS A 145 -25.29 23.53 20.02
N GLU A 146 -24.19 23.31 20.75
CA GLU A 146 -23.75 24.20 21.83
C GLU A 146 -23.36 25.60 21.33
N GLU A 147 -22.73 25.71 20.16
CA GLU A 147 -22.47 27.00 19.51
C GLU A 147 -23.77 27.71 19.15
N PHE A 148 -24.70 27.00 18.51
CA PHE A 148 -25.99 27.54 18.13
C PHE A 148 -26.82 28.02 19.32
N GLU A 149 -26.86 27.23 20.41
CA GLU A 149 -27.53 27.62 21.66
C GLU A 149 -26.86 28.82 22.32
N ARG A 150 -25.52 28.90 22.31
CA ARG A 150 -24.80 30.07 22.80
C ARG A 150 -25.15 31.31 22.00
N ASP A 151 -25.11 31.24 20.68
CA ASP A 151 -25.43 32.37 19.80
C ASP A 151 -26.90 32.81 19.97
N LEU A 152 -27.83 31.85 20.09
CA LEU A 152 -29.22 32.15 20.38
C LEU A 152 -29.40 32.87 21.72
N ASN A 153 -28.68 32.45 22.76
CA ASN A 153 -28.78 33.06 24.08
C ASN A 153 -28.18 34.47 24.11
N ILE A 154 -27.05 34.68 23.44
CA ILE A 154 -26.46 36.01 23.26
C ILE A 154 -27.46 36.92 22.54
N LEU A 155 -27.98 36.47 21.41
CA LEU A 155 -28.92 37.25 20.60
C LEU A 155 -30.20 37.58 21.38
N LYS A 156 -30.77 36.61 22.11
CA LYS A 156 -31.92 36.86 23.00
C LYS A 156 -31.60 37.89 24.07
N SER A 157 -30.44 37.78 24.73
CA SER A 157 -30.02 38.74 25.75
C SER A 157 -29.85 40.15 25.18
N GLU A 158 -29.23 40.28 24.00
CA GLU A 158 -29.07 41.56 23.31
C GLU A 158 -30.41 42.18 22.96
N PHE A 159 -31.35 41.41 22.38
CA PHE A 159 -32.70 41.89 22.09
C PHE A 159 -33.47 42.30 23.33
N GLU A 160 -33.36 41.55 24.42
CA GLU A 160 -34.07 41.85 25.67
C GLU A 160 -33.48 43.11 26.34
N GLN A 161 -32.17 43.29 26.24
CA GLN A 161 -31.49 44.52 26.67
C GLN A 161 -31.92 45.72 25.82
N GLU A 162 -31.86 45.63 24.49
CA GLU A 162 -32.28 46.70 23.58
C GLU A 162 -33.75 47.06 23.81
N ARG A 163 -34.63 46.07 23.94
CA ARG A 163 -36.04 46.29 24.28
C ARG A 163 -36.18 47.01 25.62
N GLY A 164 -35.38 46.63 26.62
CA GLY A 164 -35.36 47.28 27.92
C GLY A 164 -34.92 48.75 27.84
N ASP A 165 -33.89 49.05 27.07
CA ASP A 165 -33.36 50.41 26.90
C ASP A 165 -34.33 51.30 26.11
N ILE A 166 -34.97 50.76 25.06
CA ILE A 166 -36.03 51.45 24.31
C ILE A 166 -37.22 51.76 25.22
N ASN A 167 -37.69 50.79 26.01
CA ASN A 167 -38.82 51.02 26.91
C ASN A 167 -38.49 52.08 27.98
N LYS A 168 -37.28 52.04 28.56
CA LYS A 168 -36.84 53.05 29.53
C LYS A 168 -36.73 54.44 28.88
N GLY A 169 -36.17 54.52 27.67
CA GLY A 169 -36.10 55.76 26.90
C GLY A 169 -37.49 56.33 26.64
N HIS A 170 -38.42 55.50 26.16
CA HIS A 170 -39.80 55.88 25.93
C HIS A 170 -40.53 56.33 27.22
N GLU A 171 -40.33 55.63 28.35
CA GLU A 171 -40.90 56.06 29.64
C GLU A 171 -40.33 57.39 30.12
N MET A 172 -39.04 57.63 29.90
CA MET A 172 -38.40 58.90 30.25
C MET A 172 -38.92 60.04 29.38
N GLU A 173 -38.93 59.87 28.05
CA GLU A 173 -39.48 60.85 27.11
C GLU A 173 -40.97 61.14 27.39
N LYS A 174 -41.76 60.11 27.69
CA LYS A 174 -43.16 60.28 28.08
C LYS A 174 -43.30 61.12 29.34
N ARG A 175 -42.48 60.86 30.36
CA ARG A 175 -42.48 61.65 31.60
C ARG A 175 -42.06 63.10 31.36
N GLU A 176 -41.03 63.33 30.55
CA GLU A 176 -40.61 64.68 30.17
C GLU A 176 -41.71 65.43 29.41
N LEU A 177 -42.45 64.75 28.53
CA LEU A 177 -43.62 65.32 27.85
C LEU A 177 -44.76 65.64 28.82
N GLU A 178 -45.05 64.74 29.77
CA GLU A 178 -46.04 64.99 30.83
C GLU A 178 -45.64 66.20 31.70
N ASP A 179 -44.36 66.31 32.09
CA ASP A 179 -43.84 67.44 32.86
C ASP A 179 -43.91 68.74 32.05
N MET A 180 -43.54 68.73 30.76
CA MET A 180 -43.68 69.88 29.87
C MET A 180 -45.14 70.32 29.74
N ILE A 181 -46.07 69.38 29.55
CA ILE A 181 -47.51 69.68 29.51
C ILE A 181 -47.95 70.34 30.83
N SER A 182 -47.55 69.80 31.98
CA SER A 182 -47.85 70.38 33.29
C SER A 182 -47.32 71.81 33.41
N THR A 183 -46.07 72.07 32.99
CA THR A 183 -45.49 73.43 33.05
C THR A 183 -46.22 74.41 32.12
N ILE A 184 -46.62 73.98 30.92
CA ILE A 184 -47.40 74.80 29.99
C ILE A 184 -48.79 75.08 30.57
N GLU A 185 -49.45 74.09 31.17
CA GLU A 185 -50.74 74.27 31.84
C GLU A 185 -50.64 75.26 33.01
N GLU A 186 -49.58 75.19 33.82
CA GLU A 186 -49.31 76.14 34.90
C GLU A 186 -49.09 77.56 34.36
N GLU A 187 -48.27 77.72 33.31
CA GLU A 187 -48.03 79.02 32.67
C GLU A 187 -49.30 79.62 32.06
N GLU A 188 -50.10 78.82 31.34
CA GLU A 188 -51.36 79.28 30.75
C GLU A 188 -52.38 79.63 31.83
N ASN A 189 -52.47 78.86 32.91
CA ASN A 189 -53.31 79.19 34.06
C ASN A 189 -52.84 80.48 34.75
N ALA A 190 -51.52 80.69 34.88
CA ALA A 190 -50.96 81.93 35.43
C ALA A 190 -51.23 83.14 34.53
N LYS A 191 -51.10 82.99 33.20
CA LYS A 191 -51.48 84.01 32.22
C LYS A 191 -52.97 84.34 32.30
N LEU A 192 -53.84 83.33 32.36
CA LEU A 192 -55.28 83.51 32.53
C LEU A 192 -55.61 84.23 33.85
N ALA A 193 -54.93 83.88 34.95
CA ALA A 193 -55.09 84.55 36.23
C ALA A 193 -54.64 86.01 36.17
N LYS A 194 -53.49 86.29 35.54
CA LYS A 194 -53.01 87.66 35.32
C LYS A 194 -53.98 88.45 34.44
N LEU A 195 -54.45 87.89 33.32
CA LEU A 195 -55.39 88.55 32.42
C LEU A 195 -56.73 88.85 33.11
N LYS A 196 -57.21 87.95 33.98
CA LYS A 196 -58.37 88.22 34.85
C LYS A 196 -58.09 89.33 35.86
N LYS A 197 -56.91 89.34 36.49
CA LYS A 197 -56.50 90.39 37.43
C LYS A 197 -56.42 91.74 36.73
N ASP A 198 -55.70 91.81 35.61
CA ASP A 198 -55.54 93.02 34.79
C ASP A 198 -56.90 93.51 34.30
N PHE A 199 -57.83 92.61 33.93
CA PHE A 199 -59.21 92.99 33.58
C PHE A 199 -59.97 93.59 34.76
N VAL A 200 -59.84 93.02 35.97
CA VAL A 200 -60.47 93.57 37.18
C VAL A 200 -59.85 94.91 37.56
N GLU A 201 -58.53 95.03 37.43
CA GLU A 201 -57.78 96.26 37.68
C GLU A 201 -58.19 97.35 36.70
N LEU A 202 -58.18 97.08 35.38
CA LEU A 202 -58.64 98.02 34.37
C LEU A 202 -60.12 98.41 34.57
N ARG A 203 -60.96 97.46 34.99
CA ARG A 203 -62.37 97.75 35.35
C ARG A 203 -62.46 98.67 36.56
N GLN A 204 -61.64 98.46 37.58
CA GLN A 204 -61.61 99.27 38.79
C GLN A 204 -60.99 100.64 38.52
N GLU A 205 -59.94 100.71 37.70
CA GLU A 205 -59.30 101.94 37.24
C GLU A 205 -60.26 102.75 36.35
N THR A 206 -61.01 102.11 35.45
CA THR A 206 -62.07 102.78 34.68
C THR A 206 -63.18 103.32 35.59
N LYS A 207 -63.49 102.60 36.67
CA LYS A 207 -64.47 103.06 37.66
C LYS A 207 -63.93 104.22 38.49
N ASN A 208 -62.72 104.09 39.02
CA ASN A 208 -62.04 105.13 39.79
C ASN A 208 -61.78 106.37 38.93
N GLY A 209 -61.36 106.20 37.67
CA GLY A 209 -61.19 107.28 36.71
C GLY A 209 -62.51 107.99 36.40
N LYS A 210 -63.64 107.26 36.30
CA LYS A 210 -64.96 107.90 36.20
C LYS A 210 -65.37 108.62 37.49
N ASP A 211 -65.02 108.09 38.65
CA ASP A 211 -65.27 108.73 39.94
C ASP A 211 -64.36 109.97 40.15
N GLU A 212 -63.13 109.93 39.65
CA GLU A 212 -62.15 111.03 39.63
C GLU A 212 -62.48 112.09 38.58
N GLU A 213 -62.98 111.72 37.40
CA GLU A 213 -63.53 112.64 36.41
C GLU A 213 -64.80 113.31 36.94
N LEU A 214 -65.62 112.62 37.74
CA LEU A 214 -66.78 113.21 38.40
C LEU A 214 -66.35 114.23 39.48
N GLU A 215 -65.40 113.88 40.34
CA GLU A 215 -64.83 114.77 41.36
C GLU A 215 -63.99 115.91 40.75
N GLY A 216 -63.32 115.62 39.64
CA GLY A 216 -62.56 116.54 38.80
C GLY A 216 -63.47 117.54 38.11
N MET A 217 -64.56 117.11 37.46
CA MET A 217 -65.57 118.01 36.90
C MET A 217 -66.23 118.87 37.97
N LYS A 218 -66.44 118.34 39.18
CA LYS A 218 -66.88 119.12 40.34
C LYS A 218 -65.87 120.21 40.72
N HIS A 219 -64.59 119.87 40.83
CA HIS A 219 -63.52 120.83 41.14
C HIS A 219 -63.27 121.82 40.01
N GLU A 220 -63.42 121.40 38.76
CA GLU A 220 -63.24 122.22 37.57
C GLU A 220 -64.41 123.20 37.41
N LEU A 221 -65.65 122.80 37.70
CA LEU A 221 -66.79 123.72 37.78
C LEU A 221 -66.61 124.78 38.88
N ILE A 222 -65.95 124.43 39.99
CA ILE A 222 -65.62 125.39 41.06
C ILE A 222 -64.47 126.31 40.63
N LYS A 223 -63.40 125.78 40.02
CA LYS A 223 -62.27 126.57 39.49
C LYS A 223 -62.65 127.47 38.32
N LYS A 224 -63.56 127.05 37.44
CA LYS A 224 -63.97 127.85 36.26
C LYS A 224 -64.82 129.05 36.65
N ILE A 225 -65.48 129.00 37.81
CA ILE A 225 -66.16 130.15 38.41
C ILE A 225 -65.13 131.16 38.95
N ASP A 226 -64.01 130.71 39.54
CA ASP A 226 -62.98 131.61 40.12
C ASP A 226 -61.97 132.15 39.09
N LEU A 227 -61.70 131.42 37.99
CA LEU A 227 -60.71 131.80 36.96
C LEU A 227 -61.30 132.66 35.83
N LEU A 228 -62.61 132.59 35.57
CA LEU A 228 -63.28 133.48 34.60
C LEU A 228 -63.22 134.96 35.02
N ASP A 229 -62.98 135.26 36.30
CA ASP A 229 -62.84 136.62 36.81
C ASP A 229 -61.40 137.17 36.75
N GLN A 230 -60.38 136.32 36.56
CA GLN A 230 -58.96 136.72 36.62
C GLN A 230 -58.21 136.62 35.28
N ASP A 231 -58.75 135.90 34.29
CA ASP A 231 -58.05 135.60 33.02
C ASP A 231 -58.50 136.46 31.81
N PHE A 232 -59.52 137.32 31.94
CA PHE A 232 -59.96 138.20 30.85
C PHE A 232 -58.99 139.35 30.52
N GLU A 233 -58.11 139.77 31.43
CA GLU A 233 -57.25 140.96 31.22
C GLU A 233 -55.81 140.63 30.78
N ILE A 234 -55.32 139.39 30.96
CA ILE A 234 -53.87 139.12 30.84
C ILE A 234 -53.50 138.26 29.61
N GLN A 235 -54.37 137.37 29.13
CA GLN A 235 -53.97 136.39 28.09
C GLN A 235 -54.06 136.89 26.64
N PHE A 236 -54.74 138.00 26.36
CA PHE A 236 -54.81 138.52 24.99
C PHE A 236 -53.49 139.15 24.52
N SER A 237 -52.64 139.61 25.46
CA SER A 237 -51.40 140.31 25.15
C SER A 237 -50.23 139.37 24.79
N ASN A 238 -50.26 138.10 25.24
CA ASN A 238 -49.10 137.21 25.12
C ASN A 238 -49.23 136.16 24.02
N TYR A 239 -50.45 135.84 23.57
CA TYR A 239 -50.69 134.80 22.56
C TYR A 239 -50.20 135.15 21.14
N VAL A 240 -50.14 136.44 20.79
CA VAL A 240 -49.87 136.88 19.41
C VAL A 240 -48.37 136.89 19.05
N SER A 241 -47.46 136.83 20.03
CA SER A 241 -46.04 137.13 19.78
C SER A 241 -45.11 135.92 19.51
N GLU A 242 -45.53 134.67 19.79
CA GLU A 242 -44.59 133.51 19.70
C GLU A 242 -45.06 132.29 18.89
N THR A 243 -46.33 132.19 18.47
CA THR A 243 -46.86 130.89 17.98
C THR A 243 -47.13 130.87 16.47
N ASP A 244 -46.06 130.77 15.66
CA ASP A 244 -46.18 130.20 14.31
C ASP A 244 -44.84 129.66 13.76
N ASN A 245 -43.73 130.37 13.97
CA ASN A 245 -42.47 130.06 13.29
C ASN A 245 -41.68 128.84 13.83
N LYS A 246 -41.94 128.36 15.06
CA LYS A 246 -41.27 127.15 15.61
C LYS A 246 -41.99 125.84 15.26
N SER A 247 -43.26 125.89 14.87
CA SER A 247 -44.07 124.67 14.60
C SER A 247 -43.70 124.00 13.27
N ASN A 248 -43.37 124.80 12.25
CA ASN A 248 -43.08 124.29 10.90
C ASN A 248 -41.68 123.65 10.79
N ASP A 249 -40.67 124.18 11.49
CA ASP A 249 -39.29 123.64 11.45
C ASP A 249 -39.14 122.28 12.16
N TYR A 250 -39.90 122.04 13.24
CA TYR A 250 -39.88 120.75 13.94
C TYR A 250 -40.73 119.68 13.23
N THR A 251 -41.81 120.07 12.56
CA THR A 251 -42.64 119.13 11.79
C THR A 251 -41.92 118.61 10.54
N GLU A 252 -41.11 119.45 9.87
CA GLU A 252 -40.31 119.01 8.72
C GLU A 252 -39.18 118.04 9.11
N LYS A 253 -38.43 118.34 10.18
CA LYS A 253 -37.35 117.46 10.70
C LYS A 253 -37.87 116.15 11.29
N LEU A 254 -39.06 116.15 11.90
CA LEU A 254 -39.70 114.92 12.38
C LEU A 254 -40.08 114.02 11.19
N ARG A 255 -40.61 114.61 10.13
CA ARG A 255 -41.06 113.88 8.94
C ARG A 255 -39.93 113.30 8.10
N THR A 256 -38.74 113.90 8.08
CA THR A 256 -37.55 113.31 7.45
C THR A 256 -36.96 112.19 8.30
N ASN A 257 -36.89 112.37 9.62
CA ASN A 257 -36.38 111.36 10.55
C ASN A 257 -37.29 110.10 10.61
N ASP A 258 -38.61 110.27 10.53
CA ASP A 258 -39.55 109.14 10.48
C ASP A 258 -39.37 108.29 9.22
N LYS A 259 -39.10 108.92 8.07
CA LYS A 259 -38.81 108.21 6.80
C LYS A 259 -37.48 107.47 6.85
N ASP A 260 -36.42 108.12 7.34
CA ASP A 260 -35.11 107.50 7.50
C ASP A 260 -35.19 106.33 8.49
N PHE A 261 -36.01 106.43 9.54
CA PHE A 261 -36.24 105.35 10.50
C PHE A 261 -36.96 104.17 9.86
N GLU A 262 -37.99 104.40 9.04
CA GLU A 262 -38.67 103.33 8.28
C GLU A 262 -37.69 102.59 7.35
N GLU A 263 -36.89 103.32 6.56
CA GLU A 263 -35.87 102.72 5.67
C GLU A 263 -34.81 101.95 6.47
N LEU A 264 -34.36 102.48 7.61
CA LEU A 264 -33.39 101.81 8.48
C LEU A 264 -33.97 100.51 9.07
N THR A 265 -35.26 100.49 9.42
CA THR A 265 -35.95 99.29 9.93
C THR A 265 -36.13 98.21 8.87
N GLU A 266 -36.36 98.58 7.62
CA GLU A 266 -36.40 97.62 6.50
C GLU A 266 -35.02 97.01 6.25
N ILE A 267 -33.98 97.84 6.16
CA ILE A 267 -32.60 97.35 5.94
C ILE A 267 -32.14 96.47 7.10
N THR A 268 -32.48 96.79 8.35
CA THR A 268 -32.12 95.94 9.51
C THR A 268 -32.86 94.60 9.49
N ARG A 269 -34.14 94.56 9.08
CA ARG A 269 -34.87 93.30 8.91
C ARG A 269 -34.30 92.44 7.78
N GLU A 270 -33.98 93.04 6.64
CA GLU A 270 -33.35 92.36 5.50
C GLU A 270 -31.98 91.79 5.91
N THR A 271 -31.18 92.58 6.63
CA THR A 271 -29.88 92.16 7.16
C THR A 271 -30.01 91.02 8.15
N ALA A 272 -31.02 91.03 9.03
CA ALA A 272 -31.27 89.94 9.97
C ALA A 272 -31.62 88.64 9.25
N ARG A 273 -32.50 88.69 8.23
CA ARG A 273 -32.85 87.52 7.39
C ARG A 273 -31.64 86.96 6.67
N LEU A 274 -30.84 87.81 6.04
CA LEU A 274 -29.63 87.37 5.32
C LEU A 274 -28.62 86.73 6.29
N LYS A 275 -28.44 87.28 7.50
CA LYS A 275 -27.58 86.69 8.54
C LYS A 275 -28.08 85.31 8.97
N GLU A 276 -29.38 85.15 9.16
CA GLU A 276 -29.99 83.86 9.54
C GLU A 276 -29.83 82.81 8.44
N ILE A 277 -30.05 83.19 7.18
CA ILE A 277 -29.82 82.33 6.02
C ILE A 277 -28.35 81.90 5.94
N ILE A 278 -27.41 82.85 6.08
CA ILE A 278 -25.97 82.55 6.10
C ILE A 278 -25.64 81.59 7.23
N MET A 279 -26.17 81.83 8.44
CA MET A 279 -25.95 80.96 9.61
C MET A 279 -26.43 79.52 9.36
N ASN A 280 -27.63 79.36 8.80
CA ASN A 280 -28.18 78.06 8.43
C ASN A 280 -27.32 77.34 7.38
N TRP A 281 -26.87 78.05 6.33
CA TRP A 281 -25.99 77.47 5.31
C TRP A 281 -24.60 77.11 5.87
N THR A 282 -24.04 77.90 6.78
CA THR A 282 -22.78 77.55 7.46
C THR A 282 -22.94 76.29 8.31
N LEU A 283 -24.05 76.16 9.05
CA LEU A 283 -24.33 74.96 9.84
C LEU A 283 -24.48 73.72 8.94
N LYS A 284 -25.24 73.85 7.84
CA LYS A 284 -25.46 72.75 6.89
C LYS A 284 -24.19 72.32 6.17
N LYS A 285 -23.32 73.27 5.82
CA LYS A 285 -21.97 72.98 5.29
C LYS A 285 -21.12 72.21 6.30
N GLN A 286 -21.12 72.64 7.57
CA GLN A 286 -20.36 71.99 8.63
C GLN A 286 -20.87 70.57 8.91
N GLN A 287 -22.19 70.39 8.96
CA GLN A 287 -22.81 69.08 9.13
C GLN A 287 -22.46 68.14 7.96
N ASN A 288 -22.60 68.59 6.71
CA ASN A 288 -22.25 67.79 5.54
C ASN A 288 -20.76 67.42 5.53
N SER A 289 -19.87 68.35 5.91
CA SER A 289 -18.44 68.07 6.05
C SER A 289 -18.16 67.00 7.11
N LYS A 290 -18.86 67.05 8.25
CA LYS A 290 -18.72 66.05 9.32
C LYS A 290 -19.24 64.69 8.88
N GLU A 291 -20.43 64.63 8.28
CA GLU A 291 -21.01 63.39 7.76
C GLU A 291 -20.14 62.75 6.66
N CYS A 292 -19.61 63.54 5.73
CA CYS A 292 -18.66 63.05 4.72
C CYS A 292 -17.38 62.51 5.36
N SER A 293 -16.82 63.21 6.36
CA SER A 293 -15.63 62.75 7.09
C SER A 293 -15.88 61.44 7.83
N ASP A 294 -17.00 61.34 8.55
CA ASP A 294 -17.37 60.15 9.30
C ASP A 294 -17.64 58.96 8.38
N ARG A 295 -18.31 59.19 7.24
CA ARG A 295 -18.53 58.15 6.22
C ARG A 295 -17.22 57.67 5.61
N ASN A 296 -16.31 58.57 5.24
CA ASN A 296 -15.00 58.20 4.73
C ASN A 296 -14.16 57.45 5.78
N ASN A 297 -14.23 57.86 7.05
CA ASN A 297 -13.52 57.18 8.14
C ASN A 297 -14.04 55.76 8.36
N LYS A 298 -15.37 55.54 8.29
CA LYS A 298 -15.96 54.19 8.36
C LYS A 298 -15.51 53.33 7.19
N LEU A 299 -15.61 53.83 5.95
CA LEU A 299 -15.15 53.12 4.75
C LEU A 299 -13.65 52.80 4.80
N MET A 300 -12.83 53.70 5.31
CA MET A 300 -11.39 53.45 5.47
C MET A 300 -11.10 52.38 6.52
N LYS A 301 -11.84 52.35 7.64
CA LYS A 301 -11.71 51.28 8.64
C LYS A 301 -12.09 49.92 8.06
N GLU A 302 -13.21 49.83 7.34
CA GLU A 302 -13.65 48.61 6.65
C GLU A 302 -12.62 48.15 5.61
N LYS A 303 -12.13 49.07 4.77
CA LYS A 303 -11.06 48.78 3.79
C LYS A 303 -9.82 48.20 4.47
N VAL A 304 -9.37 48.81 5.57
CA VAL A 304 -8.18 48.34 6.32
C VAL A 304 -8.44 46.97 6.94
N GLN A 305 -9.62 46.70 7.48
CA GLN A 305 -9.98 45.38 8.01
C GLN A 305 -10.00 44.33 6.90
N ILE A 306 -10.65 44.60 5.76
CA ILE A 306 -10.67 43.69 4.61
C ILE A 306 -9.26 43.43 4.09
N LEU A 307 -8.39 44.44 4.03
CA LEU A 307 -6.99 44.27 3.63
C LEU A 307 -6.23 43.37 4.62
N LYS A 308 -6.44 43.51 5.93
CA LYS A 308 -5.86 42.61 6.93
C LYS A 308 -6.32 41.16 6.72
N HIS A 309 -7.61 40.94 6.52
CA HIS A 309 -8.15 39.62 6.23
C HIS A 309 -7.59 39.04 4.92
N TYR A 310 -7.44 39.86 3.88
CA TYR A 310 -6.81 39.44 2.63
C TYR A 310 -5.36 39.00 2.83
N HIS A 311 -4.56 39.78 3.57
CA HIS A 311 -3.17 39.41 3.85
C HIS A 311 -3.05 38.15 4.71
N GLU A 312 -3.93 37.98 5.71
CA GLU A 312 -3.96 36.78 6.53
C GLU A 312 -4.37 35.55 5.71
N LEU A 313 -5.39 35.67 4.88
CA LEU A 313 -5.82 34.59 3.99
C LEU A 313 -4.73 34.23 2.98
N LYS A 314 -4.05 35.23 2.40
CA LYS A 314 -2.93 35.01 1.49
C LYS A 314 -1.77 34.31 2.17
N ARG A 315 -1.48 34.65 3.44
CA ARG A 315 -0.49 33.95 4.26
C ARG A 315 -0.90 32.50 4.54
N LYS A 316 -2.16 32.24 4.92
CA LYS A 316 -2.66 30.87 5.12
C LYS A 316 -2.59 30.04 3.83
N MET A 317 -2.99 30.61 2.70
CA MET A 317 -2.93 29.96 1.39
C MET A 317 -1.49 29.63 0.96
N THR A 318 -0.53 30.53 1.19
CA THR A 318 0.88 30.30 0.87
C THR A 318 1.49 29.21 1.75
N LEU A 319 1.27 29.26 3.06
CA LEU A 319 1.70 28.22 3.99
C LEU A 319 1.11 26.85 3.65
N PHE A 320 -0.18 26.78 3.32
CA PHE A 320 -0.83 25.54 2.91
C PHE A 320 -0.20 24.96 1.63
N ARG A 321 0.06 25.81 0.61
CA ARG A 321 0.72 25.36 -0.62
C ARG A 321 2.15 24.87 -0.38
N GLU A 322 2.90 25.54 0.50
CA GLU A 322 4.24 25.13 0.87
C GLU A 322 4.24 23.79 1.62
N ASP A 323 3.29 23.58 2.54
CA ASP A 323 3.18 22.34 3.30
C ASP A 323 2.76 21.16 2.41
N GLU A 324 1.78 21.35 1.53
CA GLU A 324 1.40 20.32 0.57
C GLU A 324 2.52 20.02 -0.44
N SER A 325 3.27 21.04 -0.88
CA SER A 325 4.46 20.82 -1.71
C SER A 325 5.53 20.03 -0.96
N ARG A 326 5.75 20.31 0.32
CA ARG A 326 6.68 19.55 1.18
C ARG A 326 6.20 18.11 1.40
N ARG A 327 4.92 17.90 1.64
CA ARG A 327 4.32 16.57 1.82
C ARG A 327 4.44 15.74 0.55
N LEU A 328 4.13 16.32 -0.61
CA LEU A 328 4.28 15.66 -1.91
C LEU A 328 5.74 15.30 -2.18
N THR A 329 6.67 16.24 -1.99
CA THR A 329 8.11 15.96 -2.20
C THR A 329 8.63 14.87 -1.27
N ASN A 330 8.21 14.84 -0.01
CA ASN A 330 8.56 13.77 0.92
C ASN A 330 7.98 12.42 0.50
N LEU A 331 6.70 12.38 0.09
CA LEU A 331 6.07 11.16 -0.41
C LEU A 331 6.78 10.62 -1.65
N THR A 332 7.10 11.48 -2.62
CA THR A 332 7.82 11.09 -3.84
C THR A 332 9.23 10.58 -3.51
N LYS A 333 9.95 11.24 -2.60
CA LYS A 333 11.28 10.78 -2.16
C LYS A 333 11.22 9.40 -1.50
N ASN A 334 10.29 9.20 -0.57
CA ASN A 334 10.14 7.93 0.14
C ASN A 334 9.69 6.80 -0.81
N SER A 335 8.74 7.09 -1.70
CA SER A 335 8.30 6.14 -2.73
C SER A 335 9.44 5.75 -3.66
N LYS A 336 10.23 6.73 -4.13
CA LYS A 336 11.41 6.47 -4.97
C LYS A 336 12.46 5.65 -4.24
N ALA A 337 12.78 5.98 -2.98
CA ALA A 337 13.74 5.21 -2.19
C ALA A 337 13.29 3.75 -2.03
N CYS A 338 12.01 3.52 -1.69
CA CYS A 338 11.44 2.18 -1.62
C CYS A 338 11.53 1.45 -2.98
N MET A 339 11.14 2.09 -4.08
CA MET A 339 11.26 1.52 -5.42
C MET A 339 12.71 1.16 -5.77
N ASP A 340 13.68 2.00 -5.43
CA ASP A 340 15.09 1.74 -5.70
C ASP A 340 15.61 0.56 -4.86
N THR A 341 15.18 0.42 -3.60
CA THR A 341 15.50 -0.77 -2.78
C THR A 341 14.89 -2.05 -3.35
N LEU A 342 13.62 -2.02 -3.77
CA LEU A 342 12.95 -3.17 -4.38
C LEU A 342 13.60 -3.57 -5.71
N LYS A 343 14.00 -2.59 -6.54
CA LYS A 343 14.80 -2.86 -7.75
C LYS A 343 16.16 -3.47 -7.41
N GLY A 344 16.77 -3.06 -6.31
CA GLY A 344 17.98 -3.69 -5.78
C GLY A 344 17.77 -5.17 -5.47
N TYR A 345 16.70 -5.51 -4.73
CA TYR A 345 16.34 -6.90 -4.43
C TYR A 345 16.00 -7.70 -5.69
N GLN A 346 15.27 -7.12 -6.63
CA GLN A 346 14.98 -7.75 -7.91
C GLN A 346 16.27 -8.11 -8.66
N LYS A 347 17.22 -7.18 -8.80
CA LYS A 347 18.51 -7.45 -9.44
C LYS A 347 19.31 -8.54 -8.72
N LEU A 348 19.26 -8.56 -7.39
CA LEU A 348 19.93 -9.59 -6.60
C LEU A 348 19.29 -10.97 -6.83
N ALA A 349 17.96 -11.05 -6.82
CA ALA A 349 17.22 -12.27 -7.11
C ALA A 349 17.49 -12.79 -8.53
N GLU A 350 17.45 -11.90 -9.54
CA GLU A 350 17.81 -12.23 -10.93
C GLU A 350 19.25 -12.76 -11.02
N ARG A 351 20.20 -12.15 -10.30
CA ARG A 351 21.57 -12.66 -10.25
C ARG A 351 21.65 -14.04 -9.60
N ILE A 352 20.95 -14.26 -8.48
CA ILE A 352 20.92 -15.58 -7.82
C ILE A 352 20.34 -16.64 -8.77
N LEU A 353 19.21 -16.36 -9.41
CA LEU A 353 18.56 -17.28 -10.35
C LEU A 353 19.46 -17.58 -11.56
N THR A 354 20.03 -16.55 -12.19
CA THR A 354 20.93 -16.75 -13.34
C THR A 354 22.19 -17.53 -12.95
N THR A 355 22.77 -17.29 -11.76
CA THR A 355 23.88 -18.11 -11.25
C THR A 355 23.47 -19.54 -10.97
N ALA A 356 22.29 -19.77 -10.39
CA ALA A 356 21.77 -21.12 -10.12
C ALA A 356 21.51 -21.89 -11.42
N GLU A 357 20.95 -21.24 -12.45
CA GLU A 357 20.77 -21.82 -13.78
C GLU A 357 22.11 -22.17 -14.45
N LEU A 358 23.12 -21.31 -14.30
CA LEU A 358 24.45 -21.56 -14.84
C LEU A 358 25.13 -22.74 -14.13
N CYS A 359 25.03 -22.81 -12.79
CA CYS A 359 25.49 -23.94 -12.00
C CYS A 359 24.76 -25.24 -12.38
N ARG A 360 23.44 -25.19 -12.60
CA ARG A 360 22.61 -26.34 -12.99
C ARG A 360 23.03 -26.98 -14.32
N LYS A 361 23.68 -26.24 -15.22
CA LYS A 361 24.25 -26.80 -16.47
C LYS A 361 25.39 -27.77 -16.22
N LEU A 362 26.14 -27.60 -15.12
CA LEU A 362 27.30 -28.42 -14.77
C LEU A 362 26.94 -29.64 -13.90
N GLU A 363 25.70 -29.72 -13.44
CA GLU A 363 25.20 -30.83 -12.64
C GLU A 363 24.89 -32.07 -13.49
N THR A 364 25.05 -33.24 -12.90
CA THR A 364 24.71 -34.51 -13.55
C THR A 364 23.19 -34.69 -13.66
N GLU A 365 22.71 -35.49 -14.61
CA GLU A 365 21.27 -35.79 -14.73
C GLU A 365 20.68 -36.39 -13.44
N ARG A 366 21.49 -37.15 -12.69
CA ARG A 366 21.09 -37.71 -11.39
C ARG A 366 20.78 -36.60 -10.37
N GLU A 367 21.63 -35.59 -10.28
CA GLU A 367 21.47 -34.44 -9.36
C GLU A 367 20.41 -33.43 -9.83
N LYS A 368 20.06 -33.43 -11.12
CA LYS A 368 18.96 -32.61 -11.65
C LYS A 368 17.59 -33.22 -11.34
N VAL A 369 17.49 -34.55 -11.33
CA VAL A 369 16.24 -35.31 -11.09
C VAL A 369 16.02 -35.54 -9.60
N LEU A 370 17.08 -35.83 -8.83
CA LEU A 370 17.05 -35.87 -7.36
C LEU A 370 18.07 -34.86 -6.78
N PRO A 371 17.73 -33.57 -6.70
CA PRO A 371 18.62 -32.55 -6.14
C PRO A 371 18.84 -32.67 -4.63
N PHE A 372 17.88 -33.29 -3.94
CA PHE A 372 17.88 -33.49 -2.51
C PHE A 372 17.92 -34.98 -2.24
N TYR A 373 18.97 -35.43 -1.58
CA TYR A 373 19.12 -36.83 -1.18
C TYR A 373 18.34 -37.04 0.11
N GLU A 374 17.54 -38.09 0.16
CA GLU A 374 16.98 -38.59 1.43
C GLU A 374 18.16 -38.96 2.33
N SER A 375 18.20 -38.39 3.53
CA SER A 375 19.06 -38.94 4.58
C SER A 375 18.59 -40.38 4.77
N ASP A 376 19.48 -41.37 4.63
CA ASP A 376 19.12 -42.77 4.85
C ASP A 376 18.42 -42.91 6.21
N SER A 377 17.35 -43.71 6.28
CA SER A 377 16.58 -43.96 7.52
C SER A 377 17.47 -44.38 8.70
N ASP A 378 18.65 -44.93 8.42
CA ASP A 378 19.63 -45.37 9.41
C ASP A 378 20.47 -44.23 10.00
N THR A 379 20.40 -43.01 9.45
CA THR A 379 21.06 -41.81 9.99
C THR A 379 20.16 -40.96 10.89
N LEU A 380 18.85 -41.25 10.94
CA LEU A 380 17.89 -40.56 11.82
C LEU A 380 18.04 -40.95 13.30
N GLU A 381 18.64 -42.12 13.60
CA GLU A 381 18.89 -42.54 14.99
C GLU A 381 20.17 -41.90 15.58
N GLU A 382 21.06 -41.36 14.75
CA GLU A 382 22.27 -40.63 15.16
C GLU A 382 22.23 -39.12 14.84
N GLU A 383 21.06 -38.52 14.58
CA GLU A 383 20.87 -37.07 14.78
C GLU A 383 20.73 -36.76 16.29
N GLY A 384 21.65 -37.31 17.08
CA GLY A 384 21.87 -36.88 18.45
C GLY A 384 22.38 -35.46 18.40
N LYS A 385 21.50 -34.49 18.74
CA LYS A 385 21.87 -33.11 19.12
C LYS A 385 23.10 -32.61 18.36
N VAL A 386 22.98 -32.33 17.05
CA VAL A 386 23.92 -31.41 16.43
C VAL A 386 23.79 -30.12 17.24
N GLY A 387 24.83 -29.87 18.05
CA GLY A 387 24.76 -28.95 19.17
C GLY A 387 24.19 -27.62 18.72
N SER A 388 23.26 -27.08 19.51
CA SER A 388 23.07 -25.64 19.53
C SER A 388 24.46 -25.03 19.65
N ILE A 389 24.94 -24.39 18.59
CA ILE A 389 26.21 -23.68 18.61
C ILE A 389 26.02 -22.61 19.69
N GLU A 390 26.65 -22.81 20.85
CA GLU A 390 26.55 -21.89 21.98
C GLU A 390 26.98 -20.48 21.51
N GLY A 391 26.00 -19.56 21.46
CA GLY A 391 26.20 -18.18 21.04
C GLY A 391 25.37 -17.71 19.84
N VAL A 392 24.66 -18.59 19.12
CA VAL A 392 23.83 -18.19 17.97
C VAL A 392 22.37 -18.05 18.37
N HIS A 393 21.82 -16.82 18.26
CA HIS A 393 20.42 -16.51 18.55
C HIS A 393 19.47 -17.42 17.77
N LYS A 394 18.36 -17.83 18.40
CA LYS A 394 17.37 -18.78 17.86
C LYS A 394 16.82 -18.39 16.47
N ASP A 395 16.79 -17.09 16.16
CA ASP A 395 16.33 -16.56 14.87
C ASP A 395 17.37 -16.76 13.75
N VAL A 396 18.65 -16.64 14.06
CA VAL A 396 19.75 -16.90 13.12
C VAL A 396 19.84 -18.41 12.81
N TYR A 397 19.60 -19.25 13.83
CA TYR A 397 19.53 -20.71 13.65
C TYR A 397 18.43 -21.14 12.66
N ASN A 398 17.32 -20.40 12.60
CA ASN A 398 16.24 -20.66 11.64
C ASN A 398 16.58 -20.26 10.20
N GLU A 399 17.43 -19.25 9.99
CA GLU A 399 17.91 -18.88 8.63
C GLU A 399 18.87 -19.94 8.08
N PHE A 400 19.77 -20.49 8.90
CA PHE A 400 20.68 -21.56 8.48
C PHE A 400 19.93 -22.86 8.15
N LYS A 401 18.86 -23.17 8.89
CA LYS A 401 18.01 -24.33 8.61
C LYS A 401 17.33 -24.23 7.24
N GLN A 402 17.01 -23.04 6.75
CA GLN A 402 16.42 -22.84 5.41
C GLN A 402 17.39 -23.19 4.28
N LEU A 403 18.70 -23.17 4.53
CA LEU A 403 19.75 -23.52 3.56
C LEU A 403 20.29 -24.94 3.73
N ASP A 404 19.77 -25.74 4.67
CA ASP A 404 20.28 -27.08 4.97
C ASP A 404 20.31 -27.99 3.73
N GLN A 405 19.24 -27.96 2.93
CA GLN A 405 19.17 -28.72 1.68
C GLN A 405 20.20 -28.26 0.63
N PHE A 406 20.50 -26.95 0.59
CA PHE A 406 21.55 -26.41 -0.27
C PHE A 406 22.93 -26.93 0.17
N TYR A 407 23.22 -26.92 1.47
CA TYR A 407 24.48 -27.42 2.01
C TYR A 407 24.64 -28.93 1.86
N LYS A 408 23.58 -29.72 2.02
CA LYS A 408 23.60 -31.17 1.71
C LYS A 408 24.01 -31.42 0.26
N ARG A 409 23.43 -30.67 -0.67
CA ARG A 409 23.77 -30.73 -2.10
C ARG A 409 25.20 -30.30 -2.38
N TYR A 410 25.65 -29.19 -1.78
CA TYR A 410 27.02 -28.69 -1.90
C TYR A 410 28.05 -29.71 -1.39
N ASN A 411 27.81 -30.27 -0.20
CA ASN A 411 28.71 -31.24 0.43
C ASN A 411 28.82 -32.53 -0.39
N LYS A 412 27.71 -32.98 -1.02
CA LYS A 412 27.75 -34.14 -1.91
C LYS A 412 28.66 -33.91 -3.12
N VAL A 413 28.51 -32.78 -3.80
CA VAL A 413 29.39 -32.42 -4.93
C VAL A 413 30.84 -32.28 -4.48
N LEU A 414 31.08 -31.75 -3.27
CA LEU A 414 32.42 -31.66 -2.69
C LEU A 414 33.03 -33.05 -2.46
N LEU A 415 32.27 -34.01 -1.93
CA LEU A 415 32.74 -35.39 -1.76
C LEU A 415 33.05 -36.05 -3.10
N ASP A 416 32.20 -35.85 -4.10
CA ASP A 416 32.42 -36.40 -5.44
C ASP A 416 33.66 -35.77 -6.10
N LYS A 417 33.88 -34.46 -5.92
CA LYS A 417 35.11 -33.77 -6.35
C LYS A 417 36.35 -34.38 -5.69
N ILE A 418 36.35 -34.57 -4.37
CA ILE A 418 37.48 -35.15 -3.63
C ILE A 418 37.73 -36.59 -4.09
N ALA A 419 36.67 -37.38 -4.34
CA ALA A 419 36.81 -38.74 -4.85
C ALA A 419 37.46 -38.77 -6.24
N ILE A 420 37.05 -37.86 -7.14
CA ILE A 420 37.65 -37.70 -8.48
C ILE A 420 39.12 -37.28 -8.36
N GLU A 421 39.45 -36.32 -7.48
CA GLU A 421 40.83 -35.89 -7.25
C GLU A 421 41.72 -37.04 -6.75
N LYS A 422 41.21 -37.86 -5.82
CA LYS A 422 41.90 -39.06 -5.33
C LYS A 422 42.12 -40.09 -6.43
N GLN A 423 41.11 -40.37 -7.25
CA GLN A 423 41.21 -41.32 -8.36
C GLN A 423 42.20 -40.82 -9.41
N LYS A 424 42.16 -39.53 -9.76
CA LYS A 424 43.13 -38.88 -10.65
C LYS A 424 44.55 -39.04 -10.08
N GLY A 425 44.75 -38.77 -8.79
CA GLY A 425 46.04 -38.95 -8.13
C GLY A 425 46.55 -40.40 -8.18
N SER A 426 45.66 -41.39 -8.06
CA SER A 426 46.02 -42.81 -8.25
C SER A 426 46.43 -43.11 -9.69
N LEU A 427 45.64 -42.65 -10.67
CA LEU A 427 45.92 -42.84 -12.08
C LEU A 427 47.22 -42.14 -12.50
N ASP A 428 47.53 -40.97 -11.96
CA ASP A 428 48.79 -40.27 -12.22
C ASP A 428 49.99 -41.06 -11.67
N LYS A 429 49.86 -41.66 -10.47
CA LYS A 429 50.88 -42.56 -9.90
C LYS A 429 51.07 -43.83 -10.74
N GLU A 430 49.98 -44.47 -11.15
CA GLU A 430 50.01 -45.64 -12.04
C GLU A 430 50.61 -45.30 -13.40
N ASN A 431 50.26 -44.15 -13.97
CA ASN A 431 50.82 -43.68 -15.24
C ASN A 431 52.33 -43.38 -15.10
N MET A 432 52.75 -42.75 -14.00
CA MET A 432 54.18 -42.60 -13.68
C MET A 432 54.86 -43.96 -13.54
N PHE A 433 54.22 -44.92 -12.87
CA PHE A 433 54.74 -46.29 -12.74
C PHE A 433 54.88 -46.97 -14.11
N PHE A 434 53.86 -46.93 -14.97
CA PHE A 434 53.93 -47.51 -16.31
C PHE A 434 54.96 -46.81 -17.19
N LYS A 435 55.07 -45.48 -17.13
CA LYS A 435 56.16 -44.74 -17.80
C LYS A 435 57.53 -45.18 -17.31
N SER A 436 57.69 -45.40 -16.01
CA SER A 436 58.95 -45.90 -15.43
C SER A 436 59.26 -47.34 -15.87
N LEU A 437 58.24 -48.22 -15.91
CA LEU A 437 58.37 -49.61 -16.35
C LEU A 437 58.66 -49.70 -17.85
N LEU A 438 58.02 -48.85 -18.66
CA LEU A 438 58.28 -48.74 -20.09
C LEU A 438 59.70 -48.22 -20.33
N LYS A 439 60.14 -47.20 -19.57
CA LYS A 439 61.53 -46.73 -19.60
C LYS A 439 62.49 -47.87 -19.27
N GLN A 440 62.25 -48.61 -18.18
CA GLN A 440 63.06 -49.76 -17.80
C GLN A 440 63.09 -50.85 -18.89
N TYR A 441 61.97 -51.13 -19.56
CA TYR A 441 61.91 -52.09 -20.65
C TYR A 441 62.70 -51.62 -21.88
N LEU A 442 62.55 -50.34 -22.27
CA LEU A 442 63.32 -49.74 -23.37
C LEU A 442 64.81 -49.71 -23.08
N ASP A 443 65.20 -49.37 -21.85
CA ASP A 443 66.56 -49.43 -21.34
C ASP A 443 67.11 -50.87 -21.30
N GLY A 444 66.25 -51.88 -21.11
CA GLY A 444 66.62 -53.29 -21.19
C GLY A 444 66.82 -53.84 -22.60
N VAL A 445 66.21 -53.19 -23.62
CA VAL A 445 66.28 -53.60 -25.04
C VAL A 445 67.30 -52.77 -25.82
N SER A 446 67.54 -51.52 -25.43
CA SER A 446 68.46 -50.58 -26.06
C SER A 446 69.75 -50.44 -25.25
N VAL A 447 70.90 -50.38 -25.93
CA VAL A 447 72.19 -50.11 -25.27
C VAL A 447 72.41 -48.61 -25.25
N ASN A 448 72.12 -47.96 -24.13
CA ASN A 448 72.28 -46.52 -23.93
C ASN A 448 73.31 -46.22 -22.81
N ASN A 449 73.90 -45.02 -22.80
CA ASN A 449 74.96 -44.67 -21.83
C ASN A 449 74.49 -44.78 -20.36
N ASP A 450 73.22 -44.45 -20.08
CA ASP A 450 72.63 -44.57 -18.75
C ASP A 450 72.51 -46.03 -18.28
N VAL A 451 72.31 -46.96 -19.21
CA VAL A 451 72.18 -48.40 -18.94
C VAL A 451 73.53 -49.05 -18.65
N MET A 452 74.60 -48.55 -19.28
CA MET A 452 75.97 -49.05 -19.08
C MET A 452 76.60 -48.54 -17.77
N ASN A 453 76.13 -47.40 -17.25
CA ASN A 453 76.58 -46.84 -15.97
C ASN A 453 75.82 -47.39 -14.76
N ALA A 454 74.66 -48.01 -14.96
CA ALA A 454 73.89 -48.68 -13.91
C ALA A 454 74.21 -50.19 -13.86
N SER A 455 73.92 -50.85 -12.73
CA SER A 455 74.07 -52.32 -12.63
C SER A 455 73.11 -53.02 -13.59
N ASN A 456 73.67 -53.65 -14.62
CA ASN A 456 72.94 -54.21 -15.74
C ASN A 456 73.37 -55.67 -16.03
N PRO A 457 72.52 -56.49 -16.68
CA PRO A 457 72.88 -57.86 -17.04
C PRO A 457 73.84 -57.95 -18.24
N LEU A 458 74.14 -56.84 -18.93
CA LEU A 458 75.02 -56.78 -20.10
C LEU A 458 76.52 -56.74 -19.73
N LEU A 459 76.88 -56.19 -18.56
CA LEU A 459 78.25 -56.12 -18.06
C LEU A 459 78.30 -56.42 -16.55
N VAL A 460 78.49 -57.69 -16.20
CA VAL A 460 78.48 -58.15 -14.81
C VAL A 460 79.85 -57.98 -14.17
N VAL A 461 79.94 -57.06 -13.21
CA VAL A 461 81.16 -56.84 -12.40
C VAL A 461 80.89 -57.27 -10.96
N ASN A 462 81.74 -58.13 -10.40
CA ASN A 462 81.68 -58.62 -9.01
C ASN A 462 80.36 -59.35 -8.62
N ASN A 463 79.83 -60.23 -9.48
CA ASN A 463 78.62 -61.05 -9.21
C ASN A 463 77.35 -60.26 -8.83
N LYS A 464 77.29 -58.95 -9.06
CA LYS A 464 76.10 -58.14 -8.79
C LYS A 464 75.23 -58.08 -10.05
N VAL A 465 74.23 -58.96 -10.13
CA VAL A 465 73.16 -58.91 -11.15
C VAL A 465 71.83 -58.68 -10.45
N ASN A 466 71.13 -57.59 -10.79
CA ASN A 466 69.72 -57.42 -10.45
C ASN A 466 68.85 -58.12 -11.51
N LEU A 467 68.57 -59.41 -11.30
CA LEU A 467 67.48 -60.07 -12.01
C LEU A 467 66.16 -59.59 -11.41
N ASN A 468 65.58 -58.53 -11.99
CA ASN A 468 64.23 -58.07 -11.65
C ASN A 468 63.21 -59.14 -12.06
N ARG A 469 62.92 -60.11 -11.19
CA ARG A 469 61.63 -60.82 -11.18
C ARG A 469 60.60 -59.86 -10.56
N PRO A 470 59.41 -59.70 -11.15
CA PRO A 470 58.34 -58.97 -10.45
C PRO A 470 58.02 -59.73 -9.14
N PRO A 471 57.70 -59.04 -8.04
CA PRO A 471 57.29 -59.73 -6.83
C PRO A 471 55.96 -60.43 -7.11
N VAL A 472 55.96 -61.76 -7.02
CA VAL A 472 54.74 -62.56 -6.90
C VAL A 472 54.15 -62.21 -5.54
N GLN A 473 53.02 -61.52 -5.51
CA GLN A 473 52.20 -61.42 -4.31
C GLN A 473 51.82 -62.85 -3.88
N LYS A 474 52.37 -63.30 -2.75
CA LYS A 474 51.80 -64.44 -2.04
C LYS A 474 50.49 -63.96 -1.43
N LEU A 475 49.39 -64.57 -1.85
CA LEU A 475 48.16 -64.58 -1.06
C LEU A 475 48.46 -65.36 0.22
N ASP A 476 48.55 -64.66 1.35
CA ASP A 476 48.59 -65.32 2.65
C ASP A 476 47.18 -65.75 3.05
N GLU A 477 46.91 -67.04 2.86
CA GLU A 477 45.86 -67.78 3.57
C GLU A 477 46.29 -67.95 5.04
N ASN A 478 45.83 -67.03 5.89
CA ASN A 478 45.55 -67.16 7.34
C ASN A 478 45.88 -65.86 8.07
N SER A 479 44.94 -64.92 8.06
CA SER A 479 44.67 -64.17 9.28
C SER A 479 43.17 -64.29 9.57
N SER A 480 42.89 -65.00 10.64
CA SER A 480 41.59 -65.10 11.25
C SER A 480 41.09 -63.70 11.57
N ASN A 481 39.85 -63.44 11.20
CA ASN A 481 39.01 -62.34 11.65
C ASN A 481 39.28 -61.99 13.13
N PRO A 482 39.39 -60.70 13.46
CA PRO A 482 38.41 -60.19 14.41
C PRO A 482 37.64 -59.01 13.83
N ARG A 483 36.33 -59.16 13.95
CA ARG A 483 35.28 -58.16 13.86
C ARG A 483 35.74 -56.75 14.22
N ALA A 484 35.33 -55.82 13.36
CA ALA A 484 34.65 -54.57 13.69
C ALA A 484 34.68 -54.18 15.18
N VAL A 485 35.54 -53.23 15.55
CA VAL A 485 35.24 -52.01 16.33
C VAL A 485 36.50 -51.15 16.21
N GLY A 486 36.36 -49.90 15.75
CA GLY A 486 37.43 -48.90 15.87
C GLY A 486 37.87 -48.30 14.53
N ASN A 487 37.06 -47.41 13.99
CA ASN A 487 37.55 -46.35 13.10
C ASN A 487 36.70 -45.07 13.23
N ILE A 488 36.41 -44.70 14.48
CA ILE A 488 35.77 -43.41 14.85
C ILE A 488 36.83 -42.37 15.30
N MET A 489 38.11 -42.76 15.49
CA MET A 489 39.13 -41.84 16.03
C MET A 489 40.01 -41.13 14.98
N GLU A 490 40.14 -41.63 13.75
CA GLU A 490 40.98 -40.96 12.73
C GLU A 490 40.26 -39.87 11.93
N LEU A 491 38.92 -39.84 11.94
CA LEU A 491 38.14 -38.75 11.34
C LEU A 491 38.12 -37.46 12.20
N ASN A 492 38.51 -37.54 13.48
CA ASN A 492 38.50 -36.39 14.38
C ASN A 492 39.79 -35.56 14.40
N MET A 493 40.88 -36.01 13.77
CA MET A 493 42.14 -35.23 13.70
C MET A 493 42.31 -34.40 12.43
N GLU A 494 41.60 -34.68 11.34
CA GLU A 494 41.66 -33.84 10.13
C GLU A 494 40.62 -32.70 10.14
N ILE A 495 39.54 -32.82 10.90
CA ILE A 495 38.51 -31.78 11.03
C ILE A 495 39.01 -30.60 11.89
N THR A 496 39.99 -30.79 12.78
CA THR A 496 40.53 -29.70 13.61
C THR A 496 41.51 -28.76 12.89
N ASN A 497 42.02 -29.15 11.71
CA ASN A 497 43.00 -28.34 10.96
C ASN A 497 42.41 -27.45 9.87
N ILE A 498 41.10 -27.53 9.60
CA ILE A 498 40.45 -26.66 8.60
C ILE A 498 39.85 -25.38 9.23
N ASN A 499 39.64 -25.34 10.54
CA ASN A 499 39.14 -24.15 11.25
C ASN A 499 40.22 -23.12 11.68
N LYS A 500 41.41 -23.16 11.07
CA LYS A 500 42.47 -22.16 11.34
C LYS A 500 42.83 -21.25 10.15
N HIS A 501 42.13 -21.32 9.03
CA HIS A 501 42.41 -20.49 7.84
C HIS A 501 41.17 -19.79 7.24
N THR A 502 40.23 -19.40 8.09
CA THR A 502 39.29 -18.29 7.81
C THR A 502 38.99 -17.55 9.11
N GLY A 503 39.86 -16.61 9.43
CA GLY A 503 39.65 -15.52 10.38
C GLY A 503 40.16 -14.24 9.74
#